data_AF-T0YI42-F1
#
_entry.id   AF-T0YI42-F1
#
_cell.length_a   1.000
_cell.length_b   1.000
_cell.length_c   1.000
_cell.angle_alpha   90.00
_cell.angle_beta   90.00
_cell.angle_gamma   90.00
#
_symmetry.space_group_name_H-M   'P 1'
#
loop_
_entity.id
_entity.type
_entity.pdbx_description
1 polymer ?
#
loop_
_entity_poly.entity_id
_entity_poly.type
_entity_poly.pdbx_seq_one_letter_code
_entity_poly.pdbx_strand_id
1 'polypeptide(L)'
;TPENRGYRVRRELRDCIVFTVQDLLTDPPFSRLDLISCRNLLIYLQPDEQEKVVSLFHRALRSAGLLFLGASETVGKLTELFEAVPNTIRVFRRVGADQSREQALASNIRELSRSLWPRIARHLEPKRPDLGDLVKQLVLDAYAPASVLVNR
;
A
#
# COMPACT_ATOMS: atom_id res chain seq x y z
N THR A 1 -14.16 -17.15 -13.90
CA THR A 1 -14.38 -18.53 -14.32
C THR A 1 -15.82 -18.88 -14.07
N PRO A 2 -16.58 -19.31 -15.09
CA PRO A 2 -17.97 -19.73 -14.90
C PRO A 2 -18.02 -20.94 -13.96
N GLU A 3 -19.01 -20.95 -13.06
CA GLU A 3 -19.37 -22.05 -12.18
C GLU A 3 -20.88 -22.32 -12.30
N ASN A 4 -21.37 -23.46 -11.80
CA ASN A 4 -22.76 -23.93 -11.99
C ASN A 4 -23.86 -22.86 -11.85
N ARG A 5 -23.70 -21.86 -10.96
CA ARG A 5 -24.67 -20.78 -10.75
C ARG A 5 -24.05 -19.39 -10.67
N GLY A 6 -22.89 -19.16 -11.29
CA GLY A 6 -22.29 -17.83 -11.24
C GLY A 6 -20.88 -17.75 -11.80
N TYR A 7 -20.16 -16.74 -11.35
CA TYR A 7 -18.80 -16.48 -11.76
C TYR A 7 -17.90 -16.46 -10.53
N ARG A 8 -16.79 -17.17 -10.61
CA ARG A 8 -15.69 -17.08 -9.66
C ARG A 8 -14.62 -16.14 -10.21
N VAL A 9 -14.14 -15.21 -9.39
CA VAL A 9 -12.97 -14.38 -9.73
C VAL A 9 -11.76 -15.27 -9.94
N ARG A 10 -10.98 -14.99 -10.99
CA ARG A 10 -9.78 -15.75 -11.33
C ARG A 10 -8.77 -15.74 -10.17
N ARG A 11 -8.06 -16.85 -9.97
CA ARG A 11 -7.14 -17.00 -8.82
C ARG A 11 -6.06 -15.93 -8.84
N GLU A 12 -5.51 -15.63 -10.01
CA GLU A 12 -4.44 -14.66 -10.22
C GLU A 12 -4.84 -13.26 -9.73
N LEU A 13 -6.12 -12.89 -9.85
CA LEU A 13 -6.64 -11.62 -9.32
C LEU A 13 -6.81 -11.67 -7.80
N ARG A 14 -7.27 -12.79 -7.26
CA ARG A 14 -7.46 -12.95 -5.81
C ARG A 14 -6.12 -12.97 -5.07
N ASP A 15 -5.09 -13.54 -5.66
CA ASP A 15 -3.75 -13.63 -5.08
C ASP A 15 -3.08 -12.24 -4.95
N CYS A 16 -3.57 -11.23 -5.69
CA CYS A 16 -3.17 -9.82 -5.55
C CYS A 16 -3.96 -9.03 -4.49
N ILE A 17 -4.94 -9.65 -3.81
CA ILE A 17 -5.86 -8.96 -2.89
C ILE A 17 -5.73 -9.58 -1.50
N VAL A 18 -5.49 -8.73 -0.51
CA VAL A 18 -5.54 -9.11 0.91
C VAL A 18 -6.81 -8.52 1.51
N PHE A 19 -7.63 -9.36 2.13
CA PHE A 19 -8.79 -8.91 2.91
C PHE A 19 -8.41 -8.87 4.38
N THR A 20 -8.69 -7.74 5.03
CA THR A 20 -8.48 -7.54 6.46
C THR A 20 -9.72 -6.89 7.07
N VAL A 21 -9.98 -7.20 8.33
CA VAL A 21 -10.94 -6.44 9.13
C VAL A 21 -10.21 -5.23 9.70
N GLN A 22 -10.78 -4.04 9.53
CA GLN A 22 -10.24 -2.79 10.05
C GLN A 22 -11.40 -1.86 10.44
N ASP A 23 -11.33 -1.31 11.65
CA ASP A 23 -12.13 -0.18 12.09
C ASP A 23 -11.36 1.12 11.87
N LEU A 24 -11.85 1.97 10.96
CA LEU A 24 -11.19 3.22 10.59
C LEU A 24 -11.15 4.27 11.72
N LEU A 25 -11.95 4.11 12.78
CA LEU A 25 -12.01 5.05 13.89
C LEU A 25 -11.03 4.71 15.00
N THR A 26 -10.68 3.43 15.14
CA THR A 26 -9.93 2.92 16.30
C THR A 26 -8.59 2.29 15.89
N ASP A 27 -8.53 1.61 14.74
CA ASP A 27 -7.32 0.91 14.32
C ASP A 27 -6.28 1.86 13.70
N PRO A 28 -4.99 1.53 13.83
CA PRO A 28 -3.93 2.29 13.17
C PRO A 28 -4.06 2.19 11.64
N PRO A 29 -3.69 3.25 10.89
CA PRO A 29 -3.71 3.21 9.44
C PRO A 29 -2.61 2.33 8.85
N PHE A 30 -2.91 1.71 7.71
CA PHE A 30 -1.86 1.32 6.77
C PHE A 30 -1.07 2.55 6.34
N SER A 31 0.24 2.39 6.18
CA SER A 31 1.14 3.49 5.82
C SER A 31 1.69 3.33 4.41
N ARG A 32 2.05 4.45 3.79
CA ARG A 32 2.68 4.54 2.47
C ARG A 32 1.84 3.95 1.33
N LEU A 33 0.54 4.22 1.36
CA LEU A 33 -0.37 3.85 0.27
C LEU A 33 -0.27 4.83 -0.90
N ASP A 34 -0.32 4.32 -2.13
CA ASP A 34 -0.34 5.16 -3.33
C ASP A 34 -1.76 5.66 -3.68
N LEU A 35 -2.78 4.87 -3.37
CA LEU A 35 -4.20 5.16 -3.59
C LEU A 35 -5.04 4.63 -2.42
N ILE A 36 -5.97 5.46 -1.95
CA ILE A 36 -7.07 5.05 -1.07
C ILE A 36 -8.39 5.30 -1.80
N SER A 37 -9.23 4.27 -1.89
CA SER A 37 -10.61 4.41 -2.36
C SER A 37 -11.55 4.19 -1.17
N CYS A 38 -12.15 5.26 -0.66
CA CYS A 38 -13.15 5.20 0.41
C CYS A 38 -14.46 5.73 -0.16
N ARG A 39 -15.30 4.83 -0.65
CA ARG A 39 -16.55 5.16 -1.34
C ARG A 39 -17.74 4.63 -0.57
N ASN A 40 -18.77 5.46 -0.44
CA ASN A 40 -20.03 5.13 0.21
C ASN A 40 -19.88 4.71 1.69
N LEU A 41 -18.88 5.24 2.40
CA LEU A 41 -18.65 4.98 3.82
C LEU A 41 -18.79 6.25 4.67
N LEU A 42 -18.23 7.38 4.22
CA LEU A 42 -18.18 8.60 5.03
C LEU A 42 -19.57 9.17 5.31
N ILE A 43 -20.53 8.92 4.41
CA ILE A 43 -21.93 9.36 4.57
C ILE A 43 -22.64 8.75 5.78
N TYR A 44 -22.09 7.69 6.39
CA TYR A 44 -22.65 7.05 7.58
C TYR A 44 -22.02 7.54 8.88
N LEU A 45 -20.97 8.37 8.81
CA LEU A 45 -20.22 8.86 9.96
C LEU A 45 -20.67 10.26 10.37
N GLN A 46 -20.55 10.59 11.66
CA GLN A 46 -20.76 11.95 12.15
C GLN A 46 -19.65 12.89 11.62
N PRO A 47 -19.90 14.21 11.52
CA PRO A 47 -18.93 15.16 10.96
C PRO A 47 -17.53 15.07 11.58
N ASP A 48 -17.45 14.96 12.92
CA ASP A 48 -16.16 14.86 13.63
C ASP A 48 -15.42 13.55 13.30
N GLU A 49 -16.16 12.47 13.03
CA GLU A 49 -15.59 11.17 12.64
C GLU A 49 -15.12 11.19 11.18
N GLN A 50 -15.86 11.86 10.29
CA GLN A 50 -15.41 12.08 8.91
C GLN A 50 -14.08 12.84 8.89
N GLU A 51 -13.95 13.91 9.68
CA GLU A 51 -12.70 14.68 9.77
C GLU A 51 -11.53 13.83 10.30
N LYS A 52 -11.78 12.97 11.30
CA LYS A 52 -10.79 12.01 11.82
C LYS A 52 -10.34 11.02 10.74
N VAL A 53 -11.28 10.41 10.03
CA VAL A 53 -10.99 9.41 8.99
C VAL A 53 -10.24 10.03 7.80
N VAL A 54 -10.64 11.22 7.35
CA VAL A 54 -9.94 11.93 6.26
C VAL A 54 -8.52 12.33 6.69
N SER A 55 -8.33 12.76 7.93
CA SER A 55 -6.99 13.04 8.50
C SER A 55 -6.14 11.76 8.60
N LEU A 56 -6.76 10.62 8.90
CA LEU A 56 -6.12 9.31 8.88
C LEU A 56 -5.68 8.93 7.46
N PHE A 57 -6.52 9.16 6.44
CA PHE A 57 -6.16 8.92 5.04
C PHE A 57 -4.98 9.79 4.58
N HIS A 58 -4.91 11.06 5.00
CA HIS A 58 -3.77 11.91 4.69
C HIS A 58 -2.45 11.29 5.16
N ARG A 59 -2.41 10.82 6.41
CA ARG A 59 -1.24 10.16 7.01
C ARG A 59 -0.91 8.81 6.35
N ALA A 60 -1.93 8.06 5.95
CA ALA A 60 -1.79 6.75 5.31
C ALA A 60 -1.20 6.84 3.88
N LEU A 61 -1.57 7.88 3.13
CA LEU A 61 -1.10 8.10 1.76
C LEU A 61 0.36 8.54 1.70
N ARG A 62 1.09 8.20 0.64
CA ARG A 62 2.39 8.81 0.31
C ARG A 62 2.20 10.23 -0.21
N SER A 63 3.28 11.02 -0.28
CA SER A 63 3.20 12.32 -0.98
C SER A 63 2.73 12.12 -2.42
N ALA A 64 1.89 13.05 -2.89
CA ALA A 64 1.18 12.97 -4.17
C ALA A 64 0.29 11.72 -4.36
N GLY A 65 0.06 10.92 -3.30
CA GLY A 65 -0.90 9.83 -3.31
C GLY A 65 -2.33 10.33 -3.53
N LEU A 66 -3.19 9.44 -4.02
CA LEU A 66 -4.55 9.78 -4.42
C LEU A 66 -5.59 9.28 -3.42
N LEU A 67 -6.59 10.10 -3.15
CA LEU A 67 -7.78 9.77 -2.40
C LEU A 67 -8.99 9.81 -3.35
N PHE A 68 -9.69 8.69 -3.49
CA PHE A 68 -10.90 8.58 -4.30
C PHE A 68 -12.12 8.39 -3.40
N LEU A 69 -13.02 9.37 -3.44
CA LEU A 69 -14.26 9.38 -2.67
C LEU A 69 -15.49 9.16 -3.57
N GLY A 70 -16.62 8.79 -2.97
CA GLY A 70 -17.92 8.73 -3.63
C GLY A 70 -18.52 10.11 -3.95
N ALA A 71 -19.55 10.14 -4.79
CA ALA A 71 -20.15 11.37 -5.31
C ALA A 71 -20.67 12.32 -4.21
N SER A 72 -21.23 11.73 -3.15
CA SER A 72 -21.79 12.44 -1.99
C SER A 72 -20.78 12.67 -0.86
N GLU A 73 -19.51 12.33 -1.09
CA GLU A 73 -18.46 12.38 -0.08
C GLU A 73 -17.46 13.49 -0.41
N THR A 74 -16.82 14.06 0.61
CA THR A 74 -15.89 15.18 0.45
C THR A 74 -14.82 15.15 1.53
N VAL A 75 -13.70 15.83 1.29
CA VAL A 75 -12.62 16.04 2.28
C VAL A 75 -13.01 17.04 3.38
N GLY A 76 -14.21 17.64 3.28
CA GLY A 76 -14.76 18.52 4.30
C GLY A 76 -13.92 19.79 4.48
N LYS A 77 -13.59 20.12 5.73
CA LYS A 77 -12.76 21.28 6.09
C LYS A 77 -11.27 21.11 5.78
N LEU A 78 -10.83 19.90 5.42
CA LEU A 78 -9.41 19.55 5.23
C LEU A 78 -8.93 19.81 3.80
N THR A 79 -9.42 20.87 3.16
CA THR A 79 -9.06 21.26 1.79
C THR A 79 -7.59 21.67 1.65
N GLU A 80 -6.93 22.06 2.73
CA GLU A 80 -5.49 22.36 2.72
C GLU A 80 -4.61 21.10 2.63
N LEU A 81 -5.15 19.95 3.03
CA LEU A 81 -4.46 18.66 3.00
C LEU A 81 -4.63 17.93 1.67
N PHE A 82 -5.62 18.34 0.87
CA PHE A 82 -6.05 17.64 -0.34
C PHE A 82 -6.41 18.60 -1.47
N GLU A 83 -5.73 18.45 -2.60
CA GLU A 83 -6.02 19.20 -3.82
C GLU A 83 -6.93 18.38 -4.74
N ALA A 84 -8.02 18.96 -5.24
CA ALA A 84 -8.88 18.26 -6.21
C ALA A 84 -8.14 18.05 -7.54
N VAL A 85 -8.17 16.82 -8.07
CA VAL A 85 -7.53 16.53 -9.35
C VAL A 85 -8.44 17.04 -10.50
N PRO A 86 -7.94 17.89 -11.40
CA PRO A 86 -8.72 18.44 -12.50
C PRO A 86 -9.35 17.34 -13.38
N ASN A 87 -10.54 17.61 -13.94
CA ASN A 87 -11.27 16.70 -14.84
C ASN A 87 -11.61 15.33 -14.24
N THR A 88 -11.56 15.19 -12.92
CA THR A 88 -11.98 13.98 -12.23
C THR A 88 -12.98 14.31 -11.13
N ILE A 89 -13.96 13.43 -10.95
CA ILE A 89 -14.98 13.61 -9.93
C ILE A 89 -14.49 12.94 -8.65
N ARG A 90 -14.36 13.73 -7.57
CA ARG A 90 -14.07 13.24 -6.20
C ARG A 90 -12.75 12.49 -6.05
N VAL A 91 -11.77 12.81 -6.90
CA VAL A 91 -10.39 12.38 -6.73
C VAL A 91 -9.58 13.57 -6.23
N PHE A 92 -8.83 13.34 -5.17
CA PHE A 92 -8.00 14.35 -4.51
C PHE A 92 -6.57 13.85 -4.41
N ARG A 93 -5.61 14.75 -4.49
CA ARG A 93 -4.18 14.49 -4.31
C ARG A 93 -3.76 14.97 -2.93
N ARG A 94 -3.01 14.15 -2.20
CA ARG A 94 -2.41 14.53 -0.92
C ARG A 94 -1.42 15.69 -1.13
N VAL A 95 -1.54 16.75 -0.34
CA VAL A 95 -0.66 17.93 -0.33
C VAL A 95 -0.02 18.10 1.07
N GLY A 96 1.15 18.76 1.16
CA GLY A 96 1.86 19.00 2.43
C GLY A 96 3.38 18.74 2.41
N ALA A 97 4.08 19.19 3.46
CA ALA A 97 5.52 19.51 3.55
C ALA A 97 6.56 18.40 3.28
N ASP A 98 6.17 17.18 2.91
CA ASP A 98 7.11 16.13 2.50
C ASP A 98 7.61 16.30 1.05
N GLN A 99 7.00 17.23 0.29
CA GLN A 99 7.26 17.42 -1.13
C GLN A 99 8.74 17.65 -1.47
N SER A 100 9.47 18.46 -0.71
CA SER A 100 10.85 18.83 -1.06
C SER A 100 11.86 17.68 -0.94
N ARG A 101 11.68 16.76 0.03
CA ARG A 101 12.58 15.59 0.22
C ARG A 101 12.17 14.42 -0.67
N GLU A 102 10.87 14.17 -0.84
CA GLU A 102 10.40 13.11 -1.72
C GLU A 102 10.54 13.45 -3.21
N GLN A 103 10.43 14.71 -3.66
CA GLN A 103 10.66 15.08 -5.06
C GLN A 103 12.11 14.85 -5.51
N ALA A 104 13.09 15.11 -4.62
CA ALA A 104 14.49 14.82 -4.87
C ALA A 104 14.78 13.30 -4.91
N LEU A 105 14.02 12.49 -4.17
CA LEU A 105 14.14 11.03 -4.19
C LEU A 105 13.39 10.40 -5.38
N ALA A 106 12.22 10.95 -5.73
CA ALA A 106 11.35 10.47 -6.81
C ALA A 106 11.92 10.74 -8.20
N SER A 107 12.67 11.84 -8.40
CA SER A 107 13.43 12.07 -9.64
C SER A 107 14.45 10.95 -9.86
N ASN A 108 15.22 10.60 -8.83
CA ASN A 108 16.20 9.51 -8.85
C ASN A 108 15.53 8.13 -9.04
N ILE A 109 14.41 7.85 -8.35
CA ILE A 109 13.66 6.59 -8.49
C ILE A 109 12.94 6.49 -9.84
N ARG A 110 12.50 7.58 -10.46
CA ARG A 110 11.87 7.58 -11.80
C ARG A 110 12.87 7.32 -12.92
N GLU A 111 14.13 7.68 -12.71
CA GLU A 111 15.25 7.34 -13.59
C GLU A 111 15.65 5.87 -13.42
N LEU A 112 15.72 5.39 -12.18
CA LEU A 112 16.01 4.00 -11.84
C LEU A 112 14.89 3.02 -12.25
N SER A 113 13.63 3.40 -12.08
CA SER A 113 12.47 2.55 -12.43
C SER A 113 12.28 2.41 -13.94
N ARG A 114 12.56 3.46 -14.74
CA ARG A 114 12.58 3.36 -16.20
C ARG A 114 13.61 2.35 -16.74
N SER A 115 14.71 2.14 -16.03
CA SER A 115 15.76 1.20 -16.43
C SER A 115 15.60 -0.22 -15.84
N LEU A 116 14.93 -0.37 -14.69
CA LEU A 116 14.85 -1.65 -13.97
C LEU A 116 13.49 -2.37 -14.07
N TRP A 117 12.37 -1.69 -14.36
CA TRP A 117 11.05 -2.31 -14.35
C TRP A 117 10.86 -3.50 -15.33
N PRO A 118 11.47 -3.53 -16.54
CA PRO A 118 11.41 -4.72 -17.41
C PRO A 118 12.33 -5.87 -16.95
N ARG A 119 13.25 -5.63 -16.01
CA ARG A 119 14.19 -6.63 -15.46
C ARG A 119 13.68 -7.25 -14.16
N ILE A 120 13.12 -6.44 -13.27
CA ILE A 120 12.61 -6.88 -11.96
C ILE A 120 11.34 -7.73 -12.12
N ALA A 121 10.45 -7.39 -13.05
CA ALA A 121 9.22 -8.14 -13.31
C ALA A 121 9.45 -9.60 -13.76
N ARG A 122 10.66 -9.95 -14.23
CA ARG A 122 11.04 -11.33 -14.60
C ARG A 122 11.69 -12.12 -13.46
N HIS A 123 12.00 -11.49 -12.33
CA HIS A 123 12.70 -12.15 -11.20
C HIS A 123 11.92 -12.12 -9.89
N LEU A 124 10.77 -11.44 -9.84
CA LEU A 124 9.85 -11.49 -8.70
C LEU A 124 8.88 -12.69 -8.80
N GLU A 125 9.44 -13.90 -8.84
CA GLU A 125 8.77 -15.03 -8.20
C GLU A 125 9.20 -15.00 -6.73
N PRO A 126 8.32 -14.73 -5.76
CA PRO A 126 8.72 -14.66 -4.36
C PRO A 126 8.98 -16.08 -3.83
N LYS A 127 10.24 -16.50 -3.81
CA LYS A 127 10.67 -17.68 -3.05
C LYS A 127 10.60 -17.31 -1.57
N ARG A 128 9.48 -17.66 -0.91
CA ARG A 128 9.35 -17.53 0.55
C ARG A 128 10.51 -18.30 1.19
N PRO A 129 11.25 -17.73 2.17
CA PRO A 129 12.25 -18.49 2.90
C PRO A 129 11.52 -19.61 3.64
N ASP A 130 11.96 -20.85 3.40
CA ASP A 130 11.44 -22.01 4.12
C ASP A 130 11.76 -21.83 5.61
N LEU A 131 10.75 -21.98 6.46
CA LEU A 131 10.92 -21.85 7.91
C LEU A 131 12.00 -22.84 8.42
N GLY A 132 12.12 -23.99 7.76
CA GLY A 132 13.17 -24.97 8.02
C GLY A 132 14.59 -24.43 7.83
N ASP A 133 14.82 -23.63 6.79
CA ASP A 133 16.14 -23.03 6.51
C ASP A 133 16.50 -21.98 7.56
N LEU A 134 15.51 -21.21 8.03
CA LEU A 134 15.71 -20.19 9.06
C LEU A 134 16.05 -20.81 10.42
N VAL A 135 15.31 -21.86 10.81
CA VAL A 135 15.58 -22.61 12.05
C VAL A 135 16.96 -23.27 11.98
N LYS A 136 17.31 -23.85 10.82
CA LYS A 136 18.62 -24.48 10.61
C LYS A 136 19.76 -23.47 10.74
N GLN A 137 19.62 -22.26 10.18
CA GLN A 137 20.62 -21.20 10.36
C GLN A 137 20.77 -20.79 11.82
N LEU A 138 19.67 -20.60 12.55
CA LEU A 138 19.72 -20.21 13.97
C LEU A 138 20.40 -21.28 14.84
N VAL A 139 20.13 -22.55 14.59
CA VAL A 139 20.78 -23.66 15.33
C VAL A 139 22.27 -23.72 15.02
N LEU A 140 22.66 -23.53 13.76
CA LEU A 140 24.07 -23.49 13.39
C LEU A 140 24.79 -22.31 14.04
N ASP A 141 24.18 -21.12 14.07
CA ASP A 141 24.82 -19.93 14.64
C ASP A 141 25.03 -20.06 16.16
N ALA A 142 24.05 -20.65 16.86
CA ALA A 142 24.11 -20.79 18.32
C ALA A 142 24.97 -21.98 18.80
N TYR A 143 25.11 -23.04 18.00
CA TYR A 143 25.68 -24.31 18.47
C TYR A 143 26.74 -24.93 17.55
N ALA A 144 27.05 -24.35 16.37
CA ALA A 144 28.08 -24.93 15.52
C ALA A 144 29.47 -24.80 16.17
N PRO A 145 30.22 -25.90 16.32
CA PRO A 145 31.61 -25.82 16.72
C PRO A 145 32.45 -25.22 15.59
N ALA A 146 33.63 -24.70 15.93
CA ALA A 146 34.59 -24.21 14.95
C ALA A 146 34.87 -25.30 13.90
N SER A 147 34.40 -25.05 12.68
CA SER A 147 34.45 -26.00 11.58
C SER A 147 34.87 -25.29 10.30
N VAL A 148 35.62 -25.98 9.45
CA VAL A 148 36.08 -25.48 8.15
C VAL A 148 35.62 -26.46 7.07
N LEU A 149 34.91 -25.95 6.08
CA LEU A 149 34.44 -26.74 4.94
C LEU A 149 35.55 -26.74 3.87
N VAL A 150 36.12 -27.91 3.59
CA VAL A 150 37.10 -28.08 2.50
C VAL A 150 36.38 -28.70 1.31
N ASN A 151 36.28 -27.94 0.22
CA ASN A 151 35.73 -28.43 -1.04
C ASN A 151 36.89 -29.00 -1.90
N ARG A 152 36.73 -30.19 -2.48
CA ARG A 152 37.69 -30.76 -3.45
C ARG A 152 37.30 -30.36 -4.87
#